data_AF-A0A0B6ZIL5-F1
#
_entry.id   AF-A0A0B6ZIL5-F1
#
_cell.length_a   1.000
_cell.length_b   1.000
_cell.length_c   1.000
_cell.angle_alpha   90.00
_cell.angle_beta   90.00
_cell.angle_gamma   90.00
#
_symmetry.space_group_name_H-M   'P 1'
#
loop_
_entity.id
_entity.type
_entity.pdbx_description
1 polymer ?
#
loop_
_entity_poly.entity_id
_entity_poly.type
_entity_poly.pdbx_seq_one_letter_code
_entity_poly.pdbx_strand_id
1 'polypeptide(L)'
;TFMSAMLRKQRTPAPSVMATLLEVGVIVIMLLHLLVCPYTKVEESFNMQAIHDVINHGFDLEKYDHLEFPGVVPRSFLGPLAVAAVSSPFVIISNATGASIFTQQYIARAAVGLATAISFIVFCRAIESGFGNNVKNWLILVTITQFHFMFYMSRTLPNVLALTFVLLALSCWLHQKHRLFIWLSGVSIIIFRFDLIMFLG
;
A
#
# COMPACT_ATOMS: atom_id res chain seq x y z
N THR A 1 3.59 -1.83 32.55
CA THR A 1 4.62 -1.93 31.50
C THR A 1 4.79 -0.59 30.83
N PHE A 2 5.99 -0.20 30.40
CA PHE A 2 6.31 1.09 29.75
C PHE A 2 5.32 1.47 28.63
N MET A 3 4.91 0.47 27.83
CA MET A 3 3.92 0.60 26.76
C MET A 3 2.50 0.92 27.26
N SER A 4 2.13 0.43 28.44
CA SER A 4 0.84 0.70 29.09
C SER A 4 0.80 2.11 29.71
N ALA A 5 1.97 2.67 30.07
CA ALA A 5 2.10 4.05 30.52
C ALA A 5 2.05 5.06 29.36
N MET A 6 2.55 4.69 28.16
CA MET A 6 2.40 5.47 26.93
C MET A 6 0.94 5.66 26.49
N LEU A 7 0.09 4.65 26.75
CA LEU A 7 -1.28 4.59 26.23
C LEU A 7 -2.34 5.21 27.15
N ARG A 8 -1.94 6.05 28.12
CA ARG A 8 -2.93 6.92 28.78
C ARG A 8 -3.57 7.73 27.67
N LYS A 9 -4.87 7.47 27.43
CA LYS A 9 -5.73 8.06 26.40
C LYS A 9 -5.75 9.59 26.53
N GLN A 10 -4.66 10.25 26.19
CA GLN A 10 -4.63 11.67 25.96
C GLN A 10 -5.46 11.86 24.71
N ARG A 11 -6.57 12.57 24.89
CA ARG A 11 -7.42 13.03 23.82
C ARG A 11 -6.49 13.71 22.80
N THR A 12 -6.25 13.07 21.66
CA THR A 12 -5.33 13.63 20.66
C THR A 12 -5.94 14.97 20.25
N PRO A 13 -5.22 16.10 20.43
CA PRO A 13 -5.72 17.38 19.97
C PRO A 13 -5.99 17.32 18.47
N ALA A 14 -6.83 18.22 17.97
CA ALA A 14 -7.06 18.33 16.53
C ALA A 14 -5.69 18.43 15.80
N PRO A 15 -5.52 17.73 14.67
CA PRO A 15 -4.24 17.71 13.97
C PRO A 15 -3.84 19.15 13.64
N SER A 16 -2.61 19.52 14.01
CA SER A 16 -2.07 20.82 13.64
C SER A 16 -2.07 20.97 12.11
N VAL A 17 -2.26 22.19 11.61
CA VAL A 17 -2.22 22.48 10.16
C VAL A 17 -0.95 21.91 9.51
N MET A 18 0.20 22.07 10.17
CA MET A 18 1.48 21.50 9.71
C MET A 18 1.42 19.98 9.55
N ALA A 19 0.84 19.26 10.52
CA ALA A 19 0.73 17.81 10.44
C ALA A 19 -0.14 17.37 9.26
N THR A 20 -1.26 18.04 9.02
CA THR A 20 -2.12 17.76 7.86
C THR A 20 -1.40 18.06 6.54
N LEU A 21 -0.64 19.16 6.46
CA LEU A 21 0.17 19.48 5.28
C LEU A 21 1.23 18.40 4.99
N LEU A 22 1.88 17.86 6.02
CA LEU A 22 2.84 16.77 5.87
C LEU A 22 2.17 15.48 5.39
N GLU A 23 1.02 15.11 5.93
CA GLU A 23 0.24 13.95 5.48
C GLU A 23 -0.21 14.09 4.01
N VAL A 24 -0.68 15.27 3.61
CA VAL A 24 -1.00 15.58 2.21
C VAL A 24 0.25 15.51 1.34
N GLY A 25 1.39 16.00 1.84
CA GLY A 25 2.69 15.94 1.17
C GLY A 25 3.10 14.52 0.79
N VAL A 26 2.83 13.53 1.63
CA VAL A 26 3.05 12.11 1.30
C VAL A 26 2.29 11.72 0.03
N ILE A 27 1.01 12.05 -0.04
CA ILE A 27 0.17 11.68 -1.19
C ILE A 27 0.64 12.42 -2.46
N VAL A 28 0.90 13.73 -2.35
CA VAL A 28 1.31 14.56 -3.50
C VAL A 28 2.65 14.09 -4.06
N ILE A 29 3.64 13.82 -3.22
CA ILE A 29 4.97 13.37 -3.66
C ILE A 29 4.89 11.96 -4.24
N MET A 30 4.08 11.06 -3.67
CA MET A 30 3.85 9.73 -4.24
C MET A 30 3.22 9.83 -5.64
N LEU A 31 2.19 10.67 -5.82
CA LEU A 31 1.57 10.92 -7.12
C LEU A 31 2.54 11.55 -8.11
N LEU A 32 3.41 12.46 -7.67
CA LEU A 32 4.45 13.03 -8.52
C LEU A 32 5.39 11.94 -9.06
N HIS A 33 5.85 11.02 -8.22
CA HIS A 33 6.68 9.89 -8.66
C HIS A 33 5.93 8.96 -9.62
N LEU A 34 4.63 8.76 -9.42
CA LEU A 34 3.78 8.00 -10.34
C LEU A 34 3.74 8.66 -11.73
N LEU A 35 3.53 9.99 -11.78
CA LEU A 35 3.43 10.74 -13.04
C LEU A 35 4.76 10.82 -13.78
N VAL A 36 5.86 11.11 -13.07
CA VAL A 36 7.20 11.25 -13.66
C VAL A 36 7.76 9.92 -14.15
N CYS A 37 7.32 8.80 -13.60
CA CYS A 37 7.81 7.46 -13.95
C CYS A 37 6.69 6.55 -14.52
N PRO A 38 6.27 6.78 -15.78
CA PRO A 38 5.16 6.06 -16.42
C PRO A 38 5.40 4.56 -16.56
N TYR A 39 6.63 4.17 -16.88
CA TYR A 39 6.96 2.78 -17.21
C TYR A 39 7.13 1.91 -15.97
N THR A 40 6.76 0.64 -16.09
CA THR A 40 6.89 -0.40 -15.06
C THR A 40 8.28 -1.03 -15.09
N LYS A 41 8.76 -1.43 -13.92
CA LYS A 41 9.91 -2.34 -13.81
C LYS A 41 9.50 -3.75 -14.18
N VAL A 42 10.48 -4.57 -14.57
CA VAL A 42 10.28 -5.99 -14.91
C VAL A 42 9.64 -6.75 -13.75
N GLU A 43 10.02 -6.45 -12.51
CA GLU A 43 9.46 -7.10 -11.31
C GLU A 43 7.96 -6.79 -11.09
N GLU A 44 7.44 -5.71 -11.67
CA GLU A 44 6.04 -5.31 -11.53
C GLU A 44 5.13 -5.99 -12.55
N SER A 45 5.69 -6.50 -13.65
CA SER A 45 4.92 -6.98 -14.79
C SER A 45 3.90 -8.03 -14.39
N PHE A 46 4.27 -8.97 -13.51
CA PHE A 46 3.39 -10.07 -13.11
C PHE A 46 2.10 -9.57 -12.44
N ASN A 47 2.23 -8.75 -11.39
CA ASN A 47 1.05 -8.20 -10.75
C ASN A 47 0.31 -7.22 -11.66
N MET A 48 1.01 -6.45 -12.49
CA MET A 48 0.38 -5.50 -13.40
C MET A 48 -0.48 -6.21 -14.46
N GLN A 49 0.05 -7.26 -15.08
CA GLN A 49 -0.67 -8.08 -16.04
C GLN A 49 -1.79 -8.85 -15.36
N ALA A 50 -1.57 -9.40 -14.17
CA ALA A 50 -2.63 -10.06 -13.41
C ALA A 50 -3.81 -9.11 -13.11
N ILE A 51 -3.52 -7.85 -12.75
CA ILE A 51 -4.56 -6.82 -12.56
C ILE A 51 -5.28 -6.54 -13.89
N HIS A 52 -4.53 -6.37 -14.98
CA HIS A 52 -5.09 -6.15 -16.31
C HIS A 52 -6.02 -7.29 -16.75
N ASP A 53 -5.59 -8.55 -16.59
CA ASP A 53 -6.34 -9.73 -16.98
C ASP A 53 -7.63 -9.86 -16.17
N VAL A 54 -7.57 -9.62 -14.86
CA VAL A 54 -8.77 -9.62 -14.01
C VAL A 54 -9.76 -8.54 -14.43
N ILE A 55 -9.28 -7.35 -14.80
CA ILE A 55 -10.16 -6.23 -15.20
C ILE A 55 -10.79 -6.47 -16.59
N ASN A 56 -10.01 -6.98 -17.56
CA ASN A 56 -10.45 -7.04 -18.96
C ASN A 56 -10.98 -8.41 -19.39
N HIS A 57 -10.57 -9.50 -18.73
CA HIS A 57 -10.94 -10.88 -19.07
C HIS A 57 -11.81 -11.53 -17.98
N GLY A 58 -11.72 -11.10 -16.73
CA GLY A 58 -12.64 -11.49 -15.66
C GLY A 58 -12.59 -12.98 -15.30
N PHE A 59 -13.53 -13.77 -15.83
CA PHE A 59 -13.55 -15.24 -15.63
C PHE A 59 -13.08 -16.02 -16.86
N ASP A 60 -12.75 -15.33 -17.95
CA ASP A 60 -12.22 -15.94 -19.16
C ASP A 60 -10.72 -16.25 -18.99
N LEU A 61 -10.45 -17.28 -18.18
CA LEU A 61 -9.10 -17.65 -17.76
C LEU A 61 -8.21 -18.06 -18.93
N GLU A 62 -8.78 -18.51 -20.05
CA GLU A 62 -8.03 -18.90 -21.26
C GLU A 62 -7.27 -17.72 -21.88
N LYS A 63 -7.70 -16.49 -21.61
CA LYS A 63 -7.07 -15.26 -22.11
C LYS A 63 -5.97 -14.70 -21.20
N TYR A 64 -5.68 -15.37 -20.09
CA TYR A 64 -4.72 -14.87 -19.11
C TYR A 64 -3.30 -15.14 -19.61
N ASP A 65 -2.47 -14.11 -19.64
CA ASP A 65 -1.05 -14.19 -20.02
C ASP A 65 -0.26 -15.18 -19.13
N HIS A 66 -0.78 -15.39 -17.93
CA HIS A 66 -0.24 -16.33 -16.93
C HIS A 66 -0.32 -17.81 -17.36
N LEU A 67 -1.15 -18.17 -18.34
CA LEU A 67 -1.18 -19.51 -18.93
C LEU A 67 -0.04 -19.72 -19.93
N GLU A 68 0.32 -18.67 -20.68
CA GLU A 68 1.42 -18.72 -21.65
C GLU A 68 2.79 -18.65 -20.95
N PHE A 69 2.88 -17.88 -19.85
CA PHE A 69 4.11 -17.71 -19.07
C PHE A 69 3.97 -18.20 -17.61
N PRO A 70 3.92 -19.52 -17.36
CA PRO A 70 3.68 -20.06 -16.02
C PRO A 70 4.88 -19.94 -15.06
N GLY A 71 6.10 -19.76 -15.59
CA GLY A 71 7.33 -19.68 -14.79
C GLY A 71 7.46 -18.43 -13.91
N VAL A 72 6.51 -17.51 -14.03
CA VAL A 72 6.52 -16.20 -13.41
C VAL A 72 5.25 -15.89 -12.60
N VAL A 73 4.47 -16.94 -12.28
CA VAL A 73 3.25 -16.80 -11.51
C VAL A 73 3.58 -16.28 -10.09
N PRO A 74 2.96 -15.18 -9.64
CA PRO A 74 3.13 -14.73 -8.27
C PRO A 74 2.66 -15.81 -7.31
N ARG A 75 3.35 -15.96 -6.18
CA ARG A 75 3.02 -16.96 -5.14
C ARG A 75 1.56 -16.87 -4.65
N SER A 76 0.86 -15.75 -4.87
CA SER A 76 -0.58 -15.59 -4.67
C SER A 76 -1.19 -14.59 -5.67
N PHE A 77 -2.41 -14.88 -6.15
CA PHE A 77 -3.21 -14.01 -7.00
C PHE A 77 -4.10 -13.03 -6.22
N LEU A 78 -4.16 -13.14 -4.89
CA LEU A 78 -5.06 -12.36 -4.04
C LEU A 78 -4.73 -10.87 -4.02
N GLY A 79 -3.45 -10.52 -4.11
CA GLY A 79 -2.99 -9.13 -4.20
C GLY A 79 -3.53 -8.43 -5.46
N PRO A 80 -3.18 -8.92 -6.66
CA PRO A 80 -3.74 -8.43 -7.92
C PRO A 80 -5.26 -8.37 -7.94
N LEU A 81 -5.94 -9.40 -7.44
CA LEU A 81 -7.40 -9.44 -7.37
C LEU A 81 -7.98 -8.30 -6.51
N ALA A 82 -7.40 -8.05 -5.34
CA ALA A 82 -7.83 -6.96 -4.47
C ALA A 82 -7.61 -5.58 -5.12
N VAL A 83 -6.47 -5.40 -5.79
CA VAL A 83 -6.19 -4.14 -6.51
C VAL A 83 -7.15 -3.96 -7.69
N ALA A 84 -7.40 -5.01 -8.47
CA ALA A 84 -8.35 -5.01 -9.57
C ALA A 84 -9.77 -4.67 -9.11
N ALA A 85 -10.21 -5.25 -7.98
CA ALA A 85 -11.52 -4.94 -7.41
C ALA A 85 -11.65 -3.44 -7.08
N VAL A 86 -10.63 -2.84 -6.46
CA VAL A 86 -10.61 -1.41 -6.11
C VAL A 86 -10.49 -0.51 -7.33
N SER A 87 -9.69 -0.89 -8.33
CA SER A 87 -9.46 -0.08 -9.53
C SER A 87 -10.56 -0.20 -10.59
N SER A 88 -11.29 -1.32 -10.62
CA SER A 88 -12.31 -1.61 -11.64
C SER A 88 -13.37 -0.51 -11.84
N PRO A 89 -14.01 0.09 -10.81
CA PRO A 89 -15.01 1.14 -11.06
C PRO A 89 -14.38 2.36 -11.75
N PHE A 90 -13.16 2.73 -11.38
CA PHE A 90 -12.45 3.85 -11.97
C PHE A 90 -12.00 3.55 -13.40
N VAL A 91 -11.58 2.31 -13.67
CA VAL A 91 -11.23 1.87 -15.02
C VAL A 91 -12.45 1.85 -15.94
N ILE A 92 -13.60 1.38 -15.47
CA ILE A 92 -14.85 1.38 -16.25
C ILE A 92 -15.25 2.81 -16.63
N ILE A 93 -15.22 3.73 -15.67
CA ILE A 93 -15.49 5.16 -15.93
C ILE A 93 -14.49 5.73 -16.94
N SER A 94 -13.20 5.43 -16.76
CA SER A 94 -12.15 5.89 -17.66
C SER A 94 -12.33 5.35 -19.08
N ASN A 95 -12.63 4.06 -19.23
CA ASN A 95 -12.86 3.43 -20.53
C ASN A 95 -14.12 3.99 -21.22
N ALA A 96 -15.17 4.32 -20.46
CA ALA A 96 -16.36 4.98 -21.00
C ALA A 96 -16.05 6.35 -21.63
N THR A 97 -14.97 7.01 -21.19
CA THR A 97 -14.49 8.28 -21.78
C THR A 97 -13.49 8.08 -22.93
N GLY A 98 -13.25 6.84 -23.37
CA GLY A 98 -12.30 6.51 -24.44
C GLY A 98 -10.83 6.54 -23.99
N ALA A 99 -10.56 6.36 -22.69
CA ALA A 99 -9.20 6.37 -22.18
C ALA A 99 -8.35 5.19 -22.69
N SER A 100 -7.04 5.40 -22.76
CA SER A 100 -6.10 4.38 -23.22
C SER A 100 -5.81 3.33 -22.16
N ILE A 101 -5.25 2.19 -22.58
CA ILE A 101 -4.78 1.13 -21.68
C ILE A 101 -3.73 1.63 -20.66
N PHE A 102 -2.95 2.66 -21.03
CA PHE A 102 -2.01 3.31 -20.10
C PHE A 102 -2.72 3.94 -18.90
N THR A 103 -3.93 4.47 -19.10
CA THR A 103 -4.72 5.04 -18.00
C THR A 103 -5.12 3.97 -16.99
N GLN A 104 -5.42 2.74 -17.44
CA GLN A 104 -5.71 1.62 -16.54
C GLN A 104 -4.51 1.30 -15.63
N GLN A 105 -3.30 1.30 -16.21
CA GLN A 105 -2.06 1.12 -15.46
C GLN A 105 -1.87 2.21 -14.39
N TYR A 106 -2.12 3.48 -14.74
CA TYR A 106 -2.06 4.59 -13.79
C TYR A 106 -3.06 4.43 -12.65
N ILE A 107 -4.30 4.04 -12.95
CA ILE A 107 -5.34 3.83 -11.95
C ILE A 107 -4.95 2.69 -10.99
N ALA A 108 -4.47 1.56 -11.51
CA ALA A 108 -4.03 0.43 -10.69
C ALA A 108 -2.87 0.82 -9.76
N ARG A 109 -1.87 1.53 -10.29
CA ARG A 109 -0.71 2.03 -9.52
C ARG A 109 -1.11 3.08 -8.49
N ALA A 110 -2.04 3.98 -8.83
CA ALA A 110 -2.59 4.95 -7.89
C ALA A 110 -3.35 4.26 -6.76
N ALA A 111 -4.12 3.20 -7.04
CA ALA A 111 -4.83 2.44 -6.02
C ALA A 111 -3.88 1.83 -4.98
N VAL A 112 -2.79 1.17 -5.44
CA VAL A 112 -1.74 0.65 -4.55
C VAL A 112 -1.05 1.78 -3.78
N GLY A 113 -0.64 2.83 -4.49
CA GLY A 113 0.04 3.98 -3.90
C GLY A 113 -0.78 4.67 -2.80
N LEU A 114 -2.07 4.89 -3.05
CA LEU A 114 -2.98 5.47 -2.07
C LEU A 114 -3.22 4.54 -0.89
N ALA A 115 -3.42 3.23 -1.13
CA ALA A 115 -3.59 2.26 -0.05
C ALA A 115 -2.36 2.24 0.88
N THR A 116 -1.16 2.16 0.31
CA THR A 116 0.09 2.18 1.10
C THR A 116 0.30 3.54 1.79
N ALA A 117 0.00 4.66 1.13
CA ALA A 117 0.09 6.00 1.73
C ALA A 117 -0.85 6.14 2.95
N ILE A 118 -2.10 5.68 2.82
CA ILE A 118 -3.08 5.68 3.91
C ILE A 118 -2.57 4.81 5.07
N SER A 119 -2.09 3.60 4.79
CA SER A 119 -1.51 2.73 5.82
C SER A 119 -0.32 3.37 6.52
N PHE A 120 0.54 4.07 5.78
CA PHE A 120 1.67 4.80 6.35
C PHE A 120 1.21 5.96 7.25
N ILE A 121 0.23 6.76 6.82
CA ILE A 121 -0.36 7.84 7.63
C ILE A 121 -0.98 7.27 8.92
N VAL A 122 -1.71 6.15 8.83
CA VAL A 122 -2.27 5.45 10.00
C VAL A 122 -1.19 4.96 10.96
N PHE A 123 -0.05 4.49 10.43
CA PHE A 123 1.12 4.13 11.23
C PHE A 123 1.75 5.37 11.90
N CYS A 124 1.96 6.46 11.16
CA CYS A 124 2.47 7.72 11.70
C CYS A 124 1.59 8.30 12.82
N ARG A 125 0.26 8.20 12.69
CA ARG A 125 -0.68 8.61 13.75
C ARG A 125 -0.63 7.69 14.98
N ALA A 126 -0.34 6.41 14.80
CA ALA A 126 -0.08 5.52 15.94
C ALA A 126 1.21 5.94 16.67
N ILE A 127 2.26 6.29 15.93
CA ILE A 127 3.51 6.81 16.50
C ILE A 127 3.26 8.11 17.26
N GLU A 128 2.46 9.02 16.73
CA GLU A 128 2.06 10.25 17.43
C GLU A 128 1.40 9.94 18.78
N SER A 129 0.53 8.93 18.84
CA SER A 129 -0.17 8.57 20.09
C SER A 129 0.78 8.06 21.19
N GLY A 130 1.91 7.46 20.83
CA GLY A 130 2.89 6.96 21.80
C GLY A 130 4.06 7.92 22.07
N PHE A 131 4.56 8.59 21.04
CA PHE A 131 5.82 9.34 21.06
C PHE A 131 5.64 10.86 20.85
N GLY A 132 4.42 11.32 20.55
CA GLY A 132 4.08 12.73 20.37
C GLY A 132 4.19 13.24 18.92
N ASN A 133 3.60 14.42 18.68
CA ASN A 133 3.47 15.02 17.35
C ASN A 133 4.82 15.36 16.69
N ASN A 134 5.83 15.75 17.47
CA ASN A 134 7.16 16.08 16.94
C ASN A 134 7.82 14.87 16.27
N VAL A 135 7.72 13.68 16.87
CA VAL A 135 8.30 12.45 16.32
C VAL A 135 7.58 12.05 15.03
N LYS A 136 6.25 12.18 14.99
CA LYS A 136 5.48 11.98 13.75
C LYS A 136 5.94 12.92 12.64
N ASN A 137 6.06 14.21 12.91
CA ASN A 137 6.40 15.19 11.89
C ASN A 137 7.80 14.95 11.32
N TRP A 138 8.78 14.63 12.17
CA TRP A 138 10.13 14.27 11.73
C TRP A 138 10.15 12.97 10.94
N LEU A 139 9.40 11.95 11.37
CA LEU A 139 9.26 10.70 10.62
C LEU A 139 8.74 10.97 9.21
N ILE A 140 7.64 11.72 9.07
CA ILE A 140 7.09 12.04 7.75
C ILE A 140 8.09 12.86 6.93
N LEU A 141 8.71 13.90 7.51
CA LEU A 141 9.69 14.76 6.82
C LEU A 141 10.88 13.96 6.26
N VAL A 142 11.46 13.06 7.06
CA VAL A 142 12.56 12.20 6.62
C VAL A 142 12.08 11.24 5.54
N THR A 143 10.88 10.67 5.66
CA THR A 143 10.38 9.72 4.67
C THR A 143 10.04 10.39 3.33
N ILE A 144 9.41 11.57 3.33
CA ILE A 144 9.06 12.26 2.08
C ILE A 144 10.28 12.79 1.32
N THR A 145 11.38 13.07 2.02
CA THR A 145 12.65 13.48 1.40
C THR A 145 13.44 12.29 0.84
N GLN A 146 13.14 11.07 1.27
CA GLN A 146 13.75 9.86 0.73
C GLN A 146 13.07 9.44 -0.58
N PHE A 147 13.88 9.27 -1.63
CA PHE A 147 13.42 8.75 -2.91
C PHE A 147 12.78 7.35 -2.79
N HIS A 148 13.42 6.44 -2.06
CA HIS A 148 13.11 5.01 -2.11
C HIS A 148 11.65 4.72 -1.74
N PHE A 149 11.21 5.11 -0.56
CA PHE A 149 9.85 4.79 -0.10
C PHE A 149 8.77 5.43 -0.97
N MET A 150 8.93 6.72 -1.30
CA MET A 150 7.95 7.47 -2.09
C MET A 150 7.83 6.95 -3.52
N PHE A 151 8.96 6.57 -4.14
CA PHE A 151 8.99 5.98 -5.47
C PHE A 151 8.34 4.59 -5.51
N TYR A 152 8.66 3.73 -4.53
CA TYR A 152 8.19 2.34 -4.52
C TYR A 152 6.73 2.21 -4.07
N MET A 153 6.17 3.19 -3.36
CA MET A 153 4.80 3.14 -2.84
C MET A 153 3.71 2.87 -3.90
N SER A 154 3.87 3.42 -5.11
CA SER A 154 2.89 3.27 -6.21
C SER A 154 3.18 2.11 -7.16
N ARG A 155 4.18 1.28 -6.86
CA ARG A 155 4.67 0.20 -7.72
C ARG A 155 3.97 -1.09 -7.32
N THR A 156 3.48 -1.87 -8.28
CA THR A 156 2.74 -3.13 -8.02
C THR A 156 3.68 -4.28 -7.67
N LEU A 157 4.64 -4.04 -6.79
CA LEU A 157 5.57 -5.05 -6.30
C LEU A 157 4.91 -5.87 -5.20
N PRO A 158 5.16 -7.19 -5.12
CA PRO A 158 4.65 -8.03 -4.03
C PRO A 158 4.99 -7.47 -2.63
N ASN A 159 6.18 -6.87 -2.49
CA ASN A 159 6.64 -6.28 -1.23
C ASN A 159 5.79 -5.07 -0.81
N VAL A 160 5.33 -4.26 -1.77
CA VAL A 160 4.55 -3.04 -1.51
C VAL A 160 3.11 -3.41 -1.13
N LEU A 161 2.56 -4.42 -1.79
CA LEU A 161 1.26 -4.99 -1.40
C LEU A 161 1.32 -5.53 0.04
N ALA A 162 2.37 -6.27 0.40
CA ALA A 162 2.59 -6.73 1.78
C ALA A 162 2.77 -5.57 2.77
N LEU A 163 3.57 -4.56 2.41
CA LEU A 163 3.88 -3.39 3.22
C LEU A 163 2.62 -2.66 3.68
N THR A 164 1.61 -2.57 2.82
CA THR A 164 0.31 -1.96 3.14
C THR A 164 -0.33 -2.61 4.38
N PHE A 165 -0.28 -3.94 4.49
CA PHE A 165 -0.82 -4.68 5.62
C PHE A 165 0.13 -4.64 6.83
N VAL A 166 1.45 -4.70 6.61
CA VAL A 166 2.46 -4.62 7.68
C VAL A 166 2.38 -3.30 8.42
N LEU A 167 2.21 -2.17 7.71
CA LEU A 167 2.06 -0.85 8.35
C LEU A 167 0.81 -0.77 9.23
N LEU A 168 -0.30 -1.37 8.79
CA LEU A 168 -1.52 -1.47 9.60
C LEU A 168 -1.33 -2.40 10.80
N ALA A 169 -0.63 -3.52 10.62
CA ALA A 169 -0.29 -4.43 11.70
C ALA A 169 0.55 -3.72 12.77
N LEU A 170 1.61 -3.00 12.37
CA LEU A 170 2.43 -2.21 13.28
C LEU A 170 1.64 -1.11 14.00
N SER A 171 0.71 -0.45 13.31
CA SER A 171 -0.21 0.51 13.94
C SER A 171 -1.09 -0.16 15.00
N CYS A 172 -1.58 -1.39 14.75
CA CYS A 172 -2.35 -2.17 15.71
C CYS A 172 -1.52 -2.63 16.90
N TRP A 173 -0.25 -3.02 16.66
CA TRP A 173 0.69 -3.40 17.70
C TRP A 173 0.97 -2.25 18.66
N LEU A 174 1.22 -1.04 18.13
CA LEU A 174 1.40 0.18 18.95
C LEU A 174 0.17 0.43 19.84
N HIS A 175 -1.03 0.25 19.31
CA HIS A 175 -2.29 0.41 20.06
C HIS A 175 -2.67 -0.80 20.93
N GLN A 176 -1.81 -1.81 21.09
CA GLN A 176 -2.08 -3.05 21.85
C GLN A 176 -3.31 -3.85 21.36
N LYS A 177 -3.69 -3.70 20.10
CA LYS A 177 -4.77 -4.48 19.48
C LYS A 177 -4.23 -5.82 18.99
N HIS A 178 -3.82 -6.68 19.92
CA HIS A 178 -3.10 -7.92 19.63
C HIS A 178 -3.84 -8.85 18.65
N ARG A 179 -5.16 -8.99 18.77
CA ARG A 179 -5.96 -9.83 17.85
C ARG A 179 -5.82 -9.37 16.40
N LEU A 180 -5.96 -8.07 16.15
CA LEU A 180 -5.89 -7.50 14.81
C LEU A 180 -4.46 -7.50 14.27
N PHE A 181 -3.47 -7.26 15.15
CA PHE A 181 -2.06 -7.42 14.81
C PHE A 181 -1.76 -8.84 14.30
N ILE A 182 -2.16 -9.88 15.04
CA ILE A 182 -1.91 -11.28 14.66
C ILE A 182 -2.59 -11.60 13.32
N TRP A 183 -3.84 -11.18 13.12
CA TRP A 183 -4.56 -11.40 11.87
C TRP A 183 -3.89 -10.72 10.67
N LEU A 184 -3.56 -9.42 10.79
CA LEU A 184 -2.95 -8.66 9.70
C LEU A 184 -1.53 -9.16 9.37
N SER A 185 -0.74 -9.50 10.39
CA SER A 185 0.59 -10.10 10.22
C SER A 185 0.48 -11.49 9.58
N GLY A 186 -0.48 -12.32 10.01
CA GLY A 186 -0.74 -13.63 9.42
C GLY A 186 -1.12 -13.55 7.95
N VAL A 187 -2.05 -12.65 7.59
CA VAL A 187 -2.41 -12.35 6.19
C VAL A 187 -1.18 -11.93 5.39
N SER A 188 -0.34 -11.04 5.93
CA SER A 188 0.87 -10.56 5.25
C SER A 188 1.88 -11.69 4.99
N ILE A 189 2.08 -12.56 5.99
CA ILE A 189 3.03 -13.68 5.94
C ILE A 189 2.56 -14.77 4.97
N ILE A 190 1.30 -15.20 5.09
CA ILE A 190 0.76 -16.33 4.33
C ILE A 190 0.56 -15.95 2.86
N ILE A 191 0.01 -14.76 2.59
CA ILE A 191 -0.39 -14.39 1.23
C ILE A 191 0.78 -13.83 0.43
N PHE A 192 1.62 -13.00 1.04
CA PHE A 192 2.63 -12.25 0.31
C PHE A 192 4.02 -12.79 0.54
N ARG A 193 4.48 -12.91 1.79
CA ARG A 193 5.87 -13.27 2.09
C ARG A 193 6.07 -13.95 3.44
N PHE A 194 6.54 -15.20 3.41
CA PHE A 194 6.92 -15.94 4.60
C PHE A 194 8.06 -15.28 5.41
N ASP A 195 9.00 -14.59 4.76
CA ASP A 195 10.17 -13.96 5.42
C ASP A 195 9.78 -12.95 6.51
N LEU A 196 8.54 -12.43 6.47
CA LEU A 196 7.99 -11.54 7.49
C LEU A 196 7.83 -12.22 8.85
N ILE A 197 7.91 -13.56 8.94
CA ILE A 197 7.87 -14.30 10.20
C ILE A 197 9.00 -13.89 11.16
N MET A 198 10.15 -13.43 10.63
CA MET A 198 11.27 -12.94 11.44
C MET A 198 10.90 -11.72 12.30
N PHE A 199 9.90 -10.93 11.91
CA PHE A 199 9.43 -9.80 12.72
C PHE A 199 8.53 -10.21 13.88
N LEU A 200 8.09 -11.48 13.94
CA LEU A 200 7.20 -11.99 15.00
C LEU A 200 7.95 -12.70 16.14
N GLY A 201 9.25 -12.95 16.00
CA GLY A 201 10.09 -13.62 17.01
C GLY A 201 10.16 -15.13 16.81
#